data_AF-A0A379Y756-F1
#
_entry.id   AF-A0A379Y756-F1
#
_cell.length_a   1.000
_cell.length_b   1.000
_cell.length_c   1.000
_cell.angle_alpha   90.00
_cell.angle_beta   90.00
_cell.angle_gamma   90.00
#
_symmetry.space_group_name_H-M   'P 1'
#
loop_
_entity.id
_entity.type
_entity.pdbx_description
1 polymer ?
#
loop_
_entity_poly.entity_id
_entity_poly.type
_entity_poly.pdbx_seq_one_letter_code
_entity_poly.pdbx_strand_id
1 'polypeptide(L)'
;MVQIFRLDNPLLGKGLKLAQRLCYANAMLHFLSGIPRLIFLTAPLAFLLLHAYIIFAPALAIALYVLPHMIHASLTNSRIQGKYRHSFWSEIYETVLAWYIARPTTVALFNPHKGKFNVTAKGGLVEEEHVDWVITRPYMFLVVLNLAGLAFGAWRLAYGPTDEVMTVIISLVWVLYNMTILGGAVAVAVEAKQVRQAHRVEIAMPAAIARADGHLYPCTLRDYSDGGVGIEMRVEKRVERRRQGLAAAQARPAGVQLPLCGDARLRQQGGGASGQSLHP
;
A
#
# COMPACT_ATOMS: atom_id res chain seq x y z
N MET A 1 17.56 -6.95 -4.45
CA MET A 1 17.25 -8.00 -5.45
C MET A 1 17.94 -7.77 -6.77
N VAL A 2 17.77 -6.62 -7.44
CA VAL A 2 18.45 -6.37 -8.73
C VAL A 2 20.00 -6.36 -8.62
N GLN A 3 20.55 -5.89 -7.50
CA GLN A 3 22.00 -6.00 -7.23
C GLN A 3 22.46 -7.47 -7.20
N ILE A 4 21.74 -8.35 -6.49
CA ILE A 4 22.01 -9.80 -6.44
C ILE A 4 21.91 -10.41 -7.83
N PHE A 5 20.89 -10.03 -8.60
CA PHE A 5 20.76 -10.48 -9.99
C PHE A 5 21.98 -10.11 -10.84
N ARG A 6 22.59 -8.94 -10.61
CA ARG A 6 23.73 -8.47 -11.39
C ARG A 6 25.09 -8.98 -10.90
N LEU A 7 25.29 -9.06 -9.58
CA LEU A 7 26.56 -9.46 -8.95
C LEU A 7 26.68 -10.99 -8.87
N ASP A 8 25.64 -11.67 -8.39
CA ASP A 8 25.68 -13.11 -8.12
C ASP A 8 25.12 -13.95 -9.27
N ASN A 9 24.34 -13.33 -10.17
CA ASN A 9 23.71 -13.92 -11.35
C ASN A 9 23.15 -15.34 -11.14
N PRO A 10 21.90 -15.48 -10.63
CA PRO A 10 21.32 -16.78 -10.32
C PRO A 10 21.13 -17.70 -11.53
N LEU A 11 21.21 -17.16 -12.77
CA LEU A 11 21.07 -17.95 -14.00
C LEU A 11 22.35 -18.73 -14.33
N LEU A 12 23.53 -18.19 -13.99
CA LEU A 12 24.84 -18.78 -14.30
C LEU A 12 25.54 -19.34 -13.05
N GLY A 13 25.02 -19.08 -11.85
CA GLY A 13 25.57 -19.59 -10.60
C GLY A 13 25.68 -21.12 -10.55
N LYS A 14 26.80 -21.62 -9.99
CA LYS A 14 27.02 -23.05 -9.75
C LYS A 14 26.16 -23.53 -8.57
N GLY A 15 25.73 -24.79 -8.60
CA GLY A 15 25.00 -25.42 -7.48
C GLY A 15 23.47 -25.29 -7.49
N LEU A 16 22.87 -24.58 -8.45
CA LEU A 16 21.41 -24.43 -8.57
C LEU A 16 20.82 -25.28 -9.71
N LYS A 17 19.73 -26.01 -9.42
CA LYS A 17 18.91 -26.71 -10.44
C LYS A 17 18.17 -25.71 -11.33
N LEU A 18 17.86 -26.08 -12.57
CA LEU A 18 17.16 -25.20 -13.53
C LEU A 18 15.85 -24.61 -12.96
N ALA A 19 15.02 -25.42 -12.30
CA ALA A 19 13.79 -24.94 -11.68
C ALA A 19 14.04 -23.87 -10.59
N GLN A 20 15.07 -24.06 -9.75
CA GLN A 20 15.44 -23.07 -8.74
C GLN A 20 15.94 -21.77 -9.38
N ARG A 21 16.74 -21.87 -10.45
CA ARG A 21 17.21 -20.71 -11.22
C ARG A 21 16.04 -19.89 -11.76
N LEU A 22 15.03 -20.55 -12.32
CA LEU A 22 13.81 -19.89 -12.82
C LEU A 22 13.02 -19.22 -11.69
N CYS A 23 12.88 -19.87 -10.53
CA CYS A 23 12.21 -19.28 -9.37
C CYS A 23 12.94 -18.01 -8.88
N TYR A 24 14.27 -18.05 -8.73
CA TYR A 24 15.05 -16.88 -8.34
C TYR A 24 15.00 -15.77 -9.40
N ALA A 25 15.12 -16.13 -10.68
CA ALA A 25 15.03 -15.17 -11.77
C ALA A 25 13.65 -14.48 -11.79
N ASN A 26 12.55 -15.23 -11.69
CA ASN A 26 11.21 -14.67 -11.63
C ASN A 26 11.04 -13.69 -10.46
N ALA A 27 11.48 -14.09 -9.25
CA ALA A 27 11.41 -13.24 -8.08
C ALA A 27 12.24 -11.94 -8.22
N MET A 28 13.40 -12.00 -8.88
CA MET A 28 14.26 -10.83 -9.08
C MET A 28 13.76 -9.92 -10.21
N LEU A 29 13.28 -10.49 -11.32
CA LEU A 29 12.74 -9.75 -12.47
C LEU A 29 11.46 -9.00 -12.13
N HIS A 30 10.67 -9.50 -11.17
CA HIS A 30 9.49 -8.80 -10.67
C HIS A 30 9.81 -7.37 -10.21
N PHE A 31 11.00 -7.09 -9.65
CA PHE A 31 11.37 -5.73 -9.25
C PHE A 31 11.69 -4.79 -10.42
N LEU A 32 11.90 -5.33 -11.63
CA LEU A 32 12.08 -4.54 -12.85
C LEU A 32 10.73 -4.18 -13.52
N SER A 33 9.59 -4.63 -12.97
CA SER A 33 8.25 -4.37 -13.53
C SER A 33 7.87 -2.89 -13.57
N GLY A 34 8.53 -2.04 -12.78
CA GLY A 34 8.27 -0.60 -12.74
C GLY A 34 8.49 0.09 -14.10
N ILE A 35 9.55 -0.26 -14.83
CA ILE A 35 9.83 0.36 -16.15
C ILE A 35 8.77 -0.02 -17.20
N PRO A 36 8.47 -1.32 -17.45
CA PRO A 36 7.38 -1.70 -18.35
C PRO A 36 6.07 -1.02 -18.02
N ARG A 37 5.75 -0.87 -16.73
CA ARG A 37 4.52 -0.22 -16.27
C ARG A 37 4.46 1.26 -16.65
N LEU A 38 5.54 2.01 -16.47
CA LEU A 38 5.62 3.40 -16.93
C LEU A 38 5.53 3.51 -18.46
N ILE A 39 6.11 2.56 -19.19
CA ILE A 39 5.99 2.48 -20.65
C ILE A 39 4.53 2.24 -21.04
N PHE A 40 3.81 1.31 -20.43
CA PHE A 40 2.38 1.07 -20.73
C PHE A 40 1.48 2.27 -20.39
N LEU A 41 1.82 3.04 -19.37
CA LEU A 41 1.11 4.28 -19.00
C LEU A 41 1.34 5.43 -20.00
N THR A 42 2.38 5.35 -20.83
CA THR A 42 2.79 6.42 -21.76
C THR A 42 2.75 6.00 -23.24
N ALA A 43 2.70 4.70 -23.53
CA ALA A 43 2.67 4.13 -24.88
C ALA A 43 1.60 4.75 -25.81
N PRO A 44 0.32 4.87 -25.42
CA PRO A 44 -0.68 5.47 -26.32
C PRO A 44 -0.42 6.96 -26.57
N LEU A 45 0.30 7.64 -25.67
CA LEU A 45 0.59 9.08 -25.76
C LEU A 45 1.63 9.36 -26.84
N ALA A 46 2.51 8.40 -27.16
CA ALA A 46 3.45 8.54 -28.28
C ALA A 46 2.70 8.67 -29.61
N PHE A 47 1.69 7.84 -29.85
CA PHE A 47 0.87 7.95 -31.05
C PHE A 47 -0.02 9.20 -31.01
N LEU A 48 -0.68 9.45 -29.87
CA LEU A 48 -1.63 10.56 -29.76
C LEU A 48 -0.91 11.91 -29.86
N LEU A 49 0.10 12.19 -29.04
CA LEU A 49 0.75 13.50 -28.94
C LEU A 49 1.86 13.71 -29.97
N LEU A 50 2.66 12.69 -30.24
CA LEU A 50 3.86 12.80 -31.09
C LEU A 50 3.65 12.25 -32.51
N HIS A 51 2.47 11.69 -32.80
CA HIS A 51 2.21 10.99 -34.06
C HIS A 51 3.21 9.85 -34.33
N ALA A 52 3.75 9.24 -33.27
CA ALA A 52 4.74 8.17 -33.38
C ALA A 52 4.07 6.80 -33.38
N TYR A 53 4.17 6.09 -34.51
CA TYR A 53 3.67 4.73 -34.67
C TYR A 53 4.59 3.72 -33.97
N ILE A 54 4.18 3.24 -32.79
CA ILE A 54 4.90 2.17 -32.07
C ILE A 54 4.61 0.79 -32.69
N ILE A 55 3.37 0.56 -33.11
CA ILE A 55 2.90 -0.73 -33.65
C ILE A 55 2.41 -0.52 -35.07
N PHE A 56 3.07 -1.17 -36.02
CA PHE A 56 2.65 -1.18 -37.42
C PHE A 56 1.73 -2.36 -37.69
N ALA A 57 0.46 -2.23 -37.32
CA ALA A 57 -0.57 -3.23 -37.58
C ALA A 57 -1.96 -2.60 -37.68
N PRO A 58 -2.88 -3.18 -38.48
CA PRO A 58 -4.28 -2.74 -38.49
C PRO A 58 -4.90 -2.83 -37.10
N ALA A 59 -5.65 -1.81 -36.70
CA ALA A 59 -6.33 -1.73 -35.41
C ALA A 59 -7.15 -2.99 -35.07
N LEU A 60 -7.85 -3.54 -36.06
CA LEU A 60 -8.64 -4.78 -35.90
C LEU A 60 -7.77 -5.99 -35.56
N ALA A 61 -6.59 -6.12 -36.19
CA ALA A 61 -5.67 -7.20 -35.88
C ALA A 61 -5.18 -7.08 -34.43
N ILE A 62 -4.83 -5.87 -33.98
CA ILE A 62 -4.42 -5.63 -32.59
C ILE A 62 -5.52 -6.08 -31.62
N ALA A 63 -6.78 -5.67 -31.85
CA ALA A 63 -7.90 -6.06 -31.00
C ALA A 63 -8.09 -7.59 -30.95
N LEU A 64 -8.01 -8.27 -32.10
CA LEU A 64 -8.19 -9.72 -32.21
C LEU A 64 -7.10 -10.53 -31.49
N TYR A 65 -5.87 -10.03 -31.41
CA TYR A 65 -4.78 -10.72 -30.70
C TYR A 65 -4.69 -10.31 -29.22
N VAL A 66 -4.87 -9.03 -28.92
CA VAL A 66 -4.68 -8.49 -27.55
C VAL A 66 -5.82 -8.87 -26.63
N LEU A 67 -7.08 -8.78 -27.07
CA LEU A 67 -8.22 -9.03 -26.19
C LEU A 67 -8.27 -10.49 -25.68
N PRO A 68 -8.15 -11.53 -26.53
CA PRO A 68 -8.14 -12.91 -26.04
C PRO A 68 -6.95 -13.18 -25.13
N HIS A 69 -5.78 -12.59 -25.45
CA HIS A 69 -4.59 -12.71 -24.61
C HIS A 69 -4.80 -12.11 -23.22
N MET A 70 -5.33 -10.88 -23.13
CA MET A 70 -5.61 -10.22 -21.85
C MET A 70 -6.64 -10.99 -21.02
N ILE A 71 -7.70 -11.51 -21.64
CA ILE A 71 -8.71 -12.33 -20.96
C ILE A 71 -8.08 -13.60 -20.41
N HIS A 72 -7.28 -14.31 -21.22
CA HIS A 72 -6.64 -15.55 -20.81
C HIS A 72 -5.62 -15.32 -19.68
N ALA A 73 -4.80 -14.28 -19.78
CA ALA A 73 -3.83 -13.90 -18.75
C ALA A 73 -4.52 -13.52 -17.44
N SER A 74 -5.58 -12.71 -17.50
CA SER A 74 -6.36 -12.30 -16.33
C SER A 74 -7.06 -13.48 -15.65
N LEU A 75 -7.68 -14.37 -16.43
CA LEU A 75 -8.35 -15.56 -15.89
C LEU A 75 -7.36 -16.52 -15.22
N THR A 76 -6.19 -16.71 -15.83
CA THR A 76 -5.12 -17.55 -15.28
C THR A 76 -4.60 -16.98 -13.97
N ASN A 77 -4.32 -15.68 -13.92
CA ASN A 77 -3.91 -15.01 -12.68
C ASN A 77 -4.99 -15.09 -11.60
N SER A 78 -6.25 -14.89 -11.96
CA SER A 78 -7.38 -15.00 -11.02
C SER A 78 -7.55 -16.43 -10.48
N ARG A 79 -7.32 -17.46 -11.31
CA ARG A 79 -7.38 -18.86 -10.87
C ARG A 79 -6.27 -19.21 -9.88
N ILE A 80 -5.04 -18.72 -10.12
CA ILE A 80 -3.88 -19.03 -9.29
C ILE A 80 -3.87 -18.21 -7.99
N GLN A 81 -4.25 -16.94 -8.04
CA GLN A 81 -4.03 -15.97 -6.95
C GLN A 81 -5.33 -15.41 -6.33
N GLY A 82 -6.50 -15.77 -6.84
CA GLY A 82 -7.77 -15.09 -6.55
C GLY A 82 -8.23 -15.09 -5.08
N LYS A 83 -7.70 -15.96 -4.22
CA LYS A 83 -7.98 -15.94 -2.77
C LYS A 83 -7.26 -14.82 -2.01
N TYR A 84 -6.13 -14.32 -2.55
CA TYR A 84 -5.23 -13.44 -1.81
C TYR A 84 -4.96 -12.12 -2.53
N ARG A 85 -5.20 -12.04 -3.85
CA ARG A 85 -4.82 -10.89 -4.66
C ARG A 85 -5.91 -10.58 -5.69
N HIS A 86 -6.64 -9.50 -5.47
CA HIS A 86 -7.61 -8.98 -6.44
C HIS A 86 -6.87 -8.29 -7.60
N SER A 87 -7.22 -8.63 -8.84
CA SER A 87 -6.52 -8.14 -10.05
C SER A 87 -6.48 -6.62 -10.14
N PHE A 88 -7.59 -5.93 -9.84
CA PHE A 88 -7.65 -4.48 -9.93
C PHE A 88 -6.76 -3.77 -8.89
N TRP A 89 -6.82 -4.20 -7.62
CA TRP A 89 -5.98 -3.65 -6.55
C TRP A 89 -4.48 -3.88 -6.79
N SER A 90 -4.15 -4.98 -7.46
CA SER A 90 -2.77 -5.29 -7.85
C SER A 90 -2.21 -4.29 -8.84
N GLU A 91 -2.99 -3.92 -9.85
CA GLU A 91 -2.58 -2.94 -10.86
C GLU A 91 -2.36 -1.56 -10.24
N ILE A 92 -3.21 -1.14 -9.30
CA ILE A 92 -3.04 0.11 -8.56
C ILE A 92 -1.76 0.06 -7.71
N TYR A 93 -1.56 -1.02 -6.94
CA TYR A 93 -0.38 -1.17 -6.08
C TYR A 93 0.92 -1.12 -6.89
N GLU A 94 0.99 -1.86 -7.99
CA GLU A 94 2.18 -1.84 -8.85
C GLU A 94 2.37 -0.47 -9.51
N THR A 95 1.31 0.26 -9.82
CA THR A 95 1.39 1.61 -10.41
C THR A 95 1.90 2.64 -9.40
N VAL A 96 1.39 2.62 -8.17
CA VAL A 96 1.86 3.48 -7.05
C VAL A 96 3.31 3.18 -6.66
N LEU A 97 3.79 1.97 -6.93
CA LEU A 97 5.17 1.61 -6.66
C LEU A 97 6.09 1.88 -7.86
N ALA A 98 5.58 1.81 -9.09
CA ALA A 98 6.34 1.78 -10.34
C ALA A 98 7.38 2.90 -10.45
N TRP A 99 6.98 4.16 -10.22
CA TRP A 99 7.89 5.30 -10.35
C TRP A 99 9.06 5.22 -9.35
N TYR A 100 8.74 4.88 -8.10
CA TYR A 100 9.71 4.83 -7.01
C TYR A 100 10.65 3.63 -7.08
N ILE A 101 10.22 2.51 -7.68
CA ILE A 101 11.11 1.36 -7.90
C ILE A 101 11.91 1.49 -9.19
N ALA A 102 11.36 2.10 -10.25
CA ALA A 102 12.00 2.13 -11.56
C ALA A 102 13.40 2.77 -11.50
N ARG A 103 13.55 3.91 -10.82
CA ARG A 103 14.85 4.58 -10.70
C ARG A 103 15.89 3.75 -9.93
N PRO A 104 15.66 3.33 -8.67
CA PRO A 104 16.67 2.58 -7.91
C PRO A 104 16.96 1.20 -8.53
N THR A 105 15.99 0.52 -9.14
CA THR A 105 16.23 -0.78 -9.80
C THR A 105 17.04 -0.62 -11.08
N THR A 106 16.78 0.43 -11.87
CA THR A 106 17.61 0.77 -13.04
C THR A 106 19.04 1.10 -12.64
N VAL A 107 19.23 1.93 -11.60
CA VAL A 107 20.57 2.27 -11.09
C VAL A 107 21.29 1.01 -10.61
N ALA A 108 20.61 0.14 -9.85
CA ALA A 108 21.19 -1.13 -9.40
C ALA A 108 21.54 -2.08 -10.56
N LEU A 109 20.81 -2.02 -11.67
CA LEU A 109 21.05 -2.85 -12.85
C LEU A 109 22.34 -2.46 -13.59
N PHE A 110 22.56 -1.14 -13.77
CA PHE A 110 23.73 -0.62 -14.49
C PHE A 110 24.94 -0.35 -13.59
N ASN A 111 24.73 0.05 -12.34
CA ASN A 111 25.79 0.34 -11.38
C ASN A 111 25.45 -0.23 -9.99
N PRO A 112 25.68 -1.54 -9.78
CA PRO A 112 25.22 -2.25 -8.58
C PRO A 112 25.86 -1.72 -7.29
N HIS A 113 27.07 -1.16 -7.34
CA HIS A 113 27.77 -0.63 -6.18
C HIS A 113 27.27 0.76 -5.71
N LYS A 114 26.45 1.45 -6.52
CA LYS A 114 25.90 2.78 -6.18
C LYS A 114 24.43 2.77 -5.75
N GLY A 115 23.80 1.60 -5.67
CA GLY A 115 22.42 1.48 -5.18
C GLY A 115 22.31 1.87 -3.71
N LYS A 116 21.89 3.10 -3.41
CA LYS A 116 21.49 3.52 -2.06
C LYS A 116 19.97 3.54 -1.99
N PHE A 117 19.39 2.73 -1.11
CA PHE A 117 17.97 2.82 -0.79
C PHE A 117 17.83 3.82 0.36
N ASN A 118 17.29 5.00 0.06
CA ASN A 118 17.05 5.99 1.11
C ASN A 118 15.87 5.48 1.95
N VAL A 119 16.13 5.13 3.21
CA VAL A 119 15.11 4.66 4.13
C VAL A 119 14.08 5.77 4.27
N THR A 120 12.84 5.49 3.88
CA THR A 120 11.72 6.40 4.14
C THR A 120 11.66 6.63 5.64
N ALA A 121 11.54 7.89 6.07
CA ALA A 121 11.34 8.19 7.47
C ALA A 121 10.08 7.42 7.91
N LYS A 122 10.21 6.53 8.90
CA LYS A 122 9.03 5.93 9.53
C LYS A 122 8.21 7.09 10.08
N GLY A 123 7.00 7.26 9.57
CA GLY A 123 6.19 8.46 9.72
C GLY A 123 6.02 8.90 11.17
N GLY A 124 6.03 10.22 11.36
CA GLY A 124 5.48 10.87 12.56
C GLY A 124 3.95 10.92 12.51
N LEU A 125 3.34 11.41 13.58
CA LEU A 125 1.89 11.61 13.68
C LEU A 125 1.35 12.45 12.51
N VAL A 126 0.36 11.92 11.81
CA VAL A 126 -0.42 12.63 10.79
C VAL A 126 -1.71 13.12 11.46
N GLU A 127 -1.67 14.33 12.03
CA GLU A 127 -2.80 14.89 12.78
C GLU A 127 -3.97 15.33 11.87
N GLU A 128 -3.69 15.67 10.62
CA GLU A 128 -4.66 16.10 9.61
C GLU A 128 -4.50 15.31 8.30
N GLU A 129 -5.61 15.12 7.58
CA GLU A 129 -5.61 14.49 6.26
C GLU A 129 -4.83 15.38 5.28
N HIS A 130 -3.58 15.02 5.01
CA HIS A 130 -2.70 15.75 4.11
C HIS A 130 -2.35 14.90 2.88
N VAL A 131 -2.33 15.55 1.73
CA VAL A 131 -1.78 14.94 0.52
C VAL A 131 -0.27 15.02 0.62
N ASP A 132 0.43 13.87 0.60
CA ASP A 132 1.88 13.88 0.42
C ASP A 132 2.20 14.31 -1.02
N TRP A 133 2.33 15.61 -1.21
CA TRP A 133 2.63 16.23 -2.49
C TRP A 133 3.97 15.75 -3.07
N VAL A 134 4.92 15.34 -2.23
CA VAL A 134 6.22 14.84 -2.71
C VAL A 134 6.03 13.47 -3.34
N ILE A 135 5.26 12.59 -2.70
CA ILE A 135 4.98 11.24 -3.22
C ILE A 135 4.02 11.28 -4.42
N THR A 136 3.11 12.24 -4.47
CA THR A 136 2.04 12.30 -5.48
C THR A 136 2.47 12.97 -6.81
N ARG A 137 3.50 13.82 -6.79
CA ARG A 137 4.04 14.55 -7.98
C ARG A 137 4.16 13.72 -9.27
N PRO A 138 4.85 12.56 -9.29
CA PRO A 138 5.02 11.80 -10.53
C PRO A 138 3.70 11.26 -11.07
N TYR A 139 2.76 10.90 -10.20
CA TYR A 139 1.43 10.44 -10.62
C TYR A 139 0.59 11.58 -11.17
N MET A 140 0.64 12.77 -10.56
CA MET A 140 0.00 13.96 -11.12
C MET A 140 0.53 14.31 -12.51
N PHE A 141 1.84 14.21 -12.72
CA PHE A 141 2.43 14.40 -14.04
C PHE A 141 1.87 13.40 -15.07
N LEU A 142 1.81 12.11 -14.72
CA LEU A 142 1.25 11.07 -15.60
C LEU A 142 -0.25 11.27 -15.87
N VAL A 143 -1.02 11.75 -14.88
CA VAL A 143 -2.44 12.09 -15.04
C VAL A 143 -2.60 13.25 -16.02
N VAL A 144 -1.86 14.34 -15.85
CA VAL A 144 -1.91 15.50 -16.76
C VAL A 144 -1.50 15.09 -18.18
N LEU A 145 -0.47 14.24 -18.30
CA LEU A 145 0.00 13.76 -19.59
C LEU A 145 -1.05 12.86 -20.29
N ASN A 146 -1.71 11.96 -19.55
CA ASN A 146 -2.80 11.14 -20.10
C ASN A 146 -4.04 11.98 -20.43
N LEU A 147 -4.34 13.02 -19.64
CA LEU A 147 -5.43 13.94 -19.92
C LEU A 147 -5.17 14.75 -21.19
N ALA A 148 -3.93 15.21 -21.40
CA ALA A 148 -3.52 15.84 -22.66
C ALA A 148 -3.66 14.89 -23.85
N GLY A 149 -3.26 13.62 -23.68
CA GLY A 149 -3.47 12.58 -24.70
C GLY A 149 -4.95 12.36 -25.02
N LEU A 150 -5.81 12.33 -24.01
CA LEU A 150 -7.25 12.19 -24.17
C LEU A 150 -7.85 13.37 -24.96
N ALA A 151 -7.48 14.61 -24.60
CA ALA A 151 -7.93 15.81 -25.29
C ALA A 151 -7.46 15.84 -26.76
N PHE A 152 -6.19 15.50 -27.01
CA PHE A 152 -5.66 15.47 -28.37
C PHE A 152 -6.26 14.33 -29.20
N GLY A 153 -6.51 13.17 -28.60
CA GLY A 153 -7.20 12.08 -29.27
C GLY A 153 -8.65 12.43 -29.63
N ALA A 154 -9.37 13.14 -28.75
CA ALA A 154 -10.71 13.65 -29.06
C ALA A 154 -10.68 14.67 -30.21
N TRP A 155 -9.72 15.59 -30.20
CA TRP A 155 -9.50 16.52 -31.31
C TRP A 155 -9.20 15.77 -32.62
N ARG A 156 -8.37 14.74 -32.57
CA ARG A 156 -7.98 13.94 -33.73
C ARG A 156 -9.10 13.04 -34.26
N LEU A 157 -10.08 12.67 -33.43
CA LEU A 157 -11.31 12.03 -33.92
C LEU A 157 -12.17 13.00 -34.74
N ALA A 158 -12.15 14.29 -34.42
CA ALA A 158 -12.95 15.30 -35.12
C ALA A 158 -12.27 15.85 -36.38
N TYR A 159 -10.94 16.00 -36.36
CA TYR A 159 -10.17 16.69 -37.41
C TYR A 159 -9.09 15.82 -38.09
N GLY A 160 -8.92 14.57 -37.64
CA GLY A 160 -7.86 13.69 -38.13
C GLY A 160 -8.22 12.89 -39.38
N PRO A 161 -7.22 12.23 -40.00
CA PRO A 161 -7.42 11.33 -41.13
C PRO A 161 -8.37 10.16 -40.81
N THR A 162 -9.25 9.81 -41.76
CA THR A 162 -10.30 8.79 -41.55
C THR A 162 -9.74 7.36 -41.45
N ASP A 163 -8.58 7.11 -42.04
CA ASP A 163 -7.84 5.85 -42.01
C ASP A 163 -7.26 5.53 -40.63
N GLU A 164 -6.97 6.56 -39.82
CA GLU A 164 -6.38 6.40 -38.50
C GLU A 164 -7.41 6.32 -37.37
N VAL A 165 -8.70 6.55 -37.65
CA VAL A 165 -9.76 6.66 -36.64
C VAL A 165 -9.79 5.46 -35.71
N MET A 166 -9.66 4.24 -36.24
CA MET A 166 -9.67 3.02 -35.42
C MET A 166 -8.47 2.93 -34.48
N THR A 167 -7.29 3.37 -34.92
CA THR A 167 -6.07 3.42 -34.09
C THR A 167 -6.22 4.46 -32.98
N VAL A 168 -6.83 5.61 -33.29
CA VAL A 168 -7.16 6.65 -32.30
C VAL A 168 -8.15 6.12 -31.27
N ILE A 169 -9.21 5.42 -31.68
CA ILE A 169 -10.19 4.81 -30.76
C ILE A 169 -9.53 3.82 -29.81
N ILE A 170 -8.71 2.88 -30.31
CA ILE A 170 -8.02 1.91 -29.45
C ILE A 170 -7.08 2.62 -28.47
N SER A 171 -6.35 3.63 -28.93
CA SER A 171 -5.46 4.43 -28.07
C SER A 171 -6.22 5.19 -26.99
N LEU A 172 -7.38 5.77 -27.33
CA LEU A 172 -8.26 6.45 -26.37
C LEU A 172 -8.82 5.50 -25.31
N VAL A 173 -9.27 4.30 -25.72
CA VAL A 173 -9.70 3.25 -24.79
C VAL A 173 -8.57 2.89 -23.82
N TRP A 174 -7.34 2.78 -24.31
CA TRP A 174 -6.18 2.51 -23.47
C TRP A 174 -5.85 3.67 -22.52
N VAL A 175 -5.94 4.92 -22.98
CA VAL A 175 -5.76 6.10 -22.11
C VAL A 175 -6.83 6.17 -21.03
N LEU A 176 -8.08 5.82 -21.33
CA LEU A 176 -9.16 5.74 -20.33
C LEU A 176 -8.90 4.65 -19.29
N TYR A 177 -8.39 3.50 -19.72
CA TYR A 177 -7.92 2.45 -18.81
C TYR A 177 -6.79 2.97 -17.91
N ASN A 178 -5.77 3.61 -18.48
CA ASN A 178 -4.67 4.22 -17.74
C ASN A 178 -5.17 5.27 -16.72
N MET A 179 -6.13 6.11 -17.11
CA MET A 179 -6.74 7.12 -16.23
C MET A 179 -7.50 6.48 -15.06
N THR A 180 -8.13 5.33 -15.26
CA THR A 180 -8.81 4.61 -14.18
C THR A 180 -7.80 4.10 -13.14
N ILE A 181 -6.68 3.54 -13.58
CA ILE A 181 -5.61 3.06 -12.69
C ILE A 181 -4.89 4.23 -11.99
N LEU A 182 -4.55 5.30 -12.73
CA LEU A 182 -3.92 6.50 -12.18
C LEU A 182 -4.85 7.23 -11.20
N GLY A 183 -6.16 7.27 -11.45
CA GLY A 183 -7.15 7.80 -10.52
C GLY A 183 -7.15 7.04 -9.20
N GLY A 184 -7.09 5.70 -9.25
CA GLY A 184 -6.92 4.87 -8.07
C GLY A 184 -5.59 5.14 -7.33
N ALA A 185 -4.50 5.31 -8.07
CA ALA A 185 -3.19 5.63 -7.50
C ALA A 185 -3.17 6.98 -6.77
N VAL A 186 -3.80 8.01 -7.34
CA VAL A 186 -3.95 9.33 -6.72
C VAL A 186 -4.88 9.27 -5.51
N ALA A 187 -5.97 8.50 -5.58
CA ALA A 187 -6.88 8.31 -4.45
C ALA A 187 -6.18 7.65 -3.24
N VAL A 188 -5.28 6.70 -3.47
CA VAL A 188 -4.46 6.08 -2.40
C VAL A 188 -3.44 7.06 -1.82
N ALA A 189 -2.98 8.05 -2.59
CA ALA A 189 -2.05 9.07 -2.12
C ALA A 189 -2.71 10.13 -1.23
N VAL A 190 -4.05 10.19 -1.20
CA VAL A 190 -4.79 10.91 -0.16
C VAL A 190 -4.69 10.06 1.12
N GLU A 191 -3.73 10.42 1.96
CA GLU A 191 -3.39 9.66 3.15
C GLU A 191 -4.54 9.74 4.16
N ALA A 192 -5.21 8.60 4.40
CA ALA A 192 -6.25 8.52 5.41
C ALA A 192 -5.66 8.84 6.79
N LYS A 193 -6.29 9.79 7.50
CA LYS A 193 -5.87 10.32 8.80
C LYS A 193 -5.36 9.24 9.78
N GLN A 194 -4.05 9.14 9.97
CA GLN A 194 -3.44 8.22 10.93
C GLN A 194 -3.08 8.94 12.24
N VAL A 195 -4.10 9.14 13.07
CA VAL A 195 -3.98 9.86 14.37
C VAL A 195 -3.23 9.05 15.44
N ARG A 196 -3.04 7.74 15.24
CA ARG A 196 -2.60 6.82 16.30
C ARG A 196 -1.17 6.31 16.04
N GLN A 197 -0.25 6.61 16.96
CA GLN A 197 1.17 6.20 16.88
C GLN A 197 1.38 4.69 17.05
N ALA A 198 0.54 4.01 17.83
CA ALA A 198 0.69 2.60 18.14
C ALA A 198 -0.48 1.80 17.58
N HIS A 199 -0.17 0.71 16.87
CA HIS A 199 -1.16 -0.25 16.42
C HIS A 199 -1.82 -0.91 17.64
N ARG A 200 -3.16 -0.87 17.71
CA ARG A 200 -3.92 -1.54 18.76
C ARG A 200 -4.35 -2.90 18.28
N VAL A 201 -4.10 -3.93 19.08
CA VAL A 201 -4.63 -5.28 18.82
C VAL A 201 -5.96 -5.41 19.54
N GLU A 202 -7.02 -5.73 18.78
CA GLU A 202 -8.32 -6.02 19.35
C GLU A 202 -8.25 -7.35 20.11
N ILE A 203 -8.59 -7.32 21.39
CA ILE A 203 -8.61 -8.48 22.27
C ILE A 203 -9.79 -8.34 23.22
N ALA A 204 -10.54 -9.41 23.47
CA ALA A 204 -11.59 -9.43 24.47
C ALA A 204 -11.15 -10.33 25.64
N MET A 205 -10.56 -9.72 26.67
CA MET A 205 -10.12 -10.46 27.86
C MET A 205 -10.70 -9.85 29.15
N PRO A 206 -11.12 -10.68 30.12
CA PRO A 206 -11.49 -10.20 31.45
C PRO A 206 -10.29 -9.52 32.12
N ALA A 207 -10.53 -8.35 32.70
CA ALA A 207 -9.54 -7.56 33.42
C ALA A 207 -10.18 -6.89 34.65
N ALA A 208 -9.37 -6.27 35.51
CA ALA A 208 -9.87 -5.46 36.62
C ALA A 208 -9.06 -4.18 36.77
N ILE A 209 -9.73 -3.06 37.04
CA ILE A 209 -9.07 -1.78 37.36
C ILE A 209 -8.94 -1.70 38.88
N ALA A 210 -7.70 -1.58 39.37
CA ALA A 210 -7.40 -1.28 40.76
C ALA A 210 -7.37 0.25 40.97
N ARG A 211 -8.22 0.76 41.87
CA ARG A 211 -8.10 2.15 42.37
C ARG A 211 -7.05 2.23 43.48
N ALA A 212 -6.49 3.42 43.68
CA ALA A 212 -5.59 3.71 44.79
C ALA A 212 -6.21 3.38 46.17
N ASP A 213 -7.54 3.45 46.23
CA ASP A 213 -8.40 3.15 47.37
C ASP A 213 -8.51 1.63 47.67
N GLY A 214 -7.87 0.77 46.86
CA GLY A 214 -7.86 -0.70 47.01
C GLY A 214 -9.04 -1.44 46.38
N HIS A 215 -10.05 -0.72 45.86
CA HIS A 215 -11.19 -1.33 45.18
C HIS A 215 -10.85 -1.81 43.76
N LEU A 216 -11.27 -3.03 43.43
CA LEU A 216 -11.16 -3.65 42.11
C LEU A 216 -12.50 -3.60 41.39
N TYR A 217 -12.52 -3.05 40.18
CA TYR A 217 -13.71 -3.04 39.32
C TYR A 217 -13.54 -4.00 38.15
N PRO A 218 -14.45 -4.96 37.95
CA PRO A 218 -14.39 -5.88 36.83
C PRO A 218 -14.62 -5.11 35.52
N CYS A 219 -13.77 -5.38 34.53
CA CYS A 219 -13.85 -4.77 33.22
C CYS A 219 -13.45 -5.77 32.13
N THR A 220 -13.71 -5.42 30.88
CA THR A 220 -13.24 -6.18 29.72
C THR A 220 -12.25 -5.32 28.96
N LEU A 221 -11.02 -5.81 28.83
CA LEU A 221 -10.06 -5.23 27.90
C LEU A 221 -10.59 -5.48 26.48
N ARG A 222 -10.63 -4.43 25.66
CA ARG A 222 -11.11 -4.46 24.26
C ARG A 222 -9.98 -4.30 23.25
N ASP A 223 -8.97 -3.54 23.63
CA ASP A 223 -7.79 -3.35 22.81
C ASP A 223 -6.57 -3.02 23.68
N TYR A 224 -5.39 -3.34 23.17
CA TYR A 224 -4.11 -3.05 23.81
C TYR A 224 -3.11 -2.49 22.79
N SER A 225 -2.28 -1.56 23.24
CA SER A 225 -1.13 -1.04 22.50
C SER A 225 -0.03 -0.60 23.47
N ASP A 226 1.18 -0.36 22.96
CA ASP A 226 2.30 0.19 23.76
C ASP A 226 1.96 1.55 24.39
N GLY A 227 1.02 2.30 23.80
CA GLY A 227 0.55 3.60 24.30
C GLY A 227 -0.66 3.53 25.23
N GLY A 228 -1.17 2.33 25.57
CA GLY A 228 -2.26 2.15 26.53
C GLY A 228 -3.33 1.17 26.08
N VAL A 229 -4.39 1.09 26.90
CA VAL A 229 -5.44 0.06 26.81
C VAL A 229 -6.83 0.66 26.62
N GLY A 230 -7.66 -0.02 25.85
CA GLY A 230 -9.10 0.23 25.73
C GLY A 230 -9.85 -0.69 26.69
N ILE A 231 -10.63 -0.12 27.59
CA ILE A 231 -11.35 -0.87 28.62
C ILE A 231 -12.84 -0.56 28.53
N GLU A 232 -13.66 -1.60 28.50
CA GLU A 232 -15.11 -1.52 28.65
C GLU A 232 -15.50 -1.93 30.07
N MET A 233 -16.14 -1.03 30.79
CA MET A 233 -16.68 -1.32 32.13
C MET A 233 -18.16 -1.66 32.01
N ARG A 234 -18.57 -2.78 32.64
CA ARG A 234 -19.99 -3.03 32.88
C ARG A 234 -20.43 -2.13 34.03
N VAL A 235 -21.03 -0.99 33.71
CA VAL A 235 -21.65 -0.13 34.72
C VAL A 235 -22.95 -0.83 35.16
N GLU A 236 -22.91 -1.55 36.27
CA GLU A 236 -24.13 -1.83 37.00
C GLU A 236 -24.71 -0.49 37.48
N LYS A 237 -25.91 -0.16 36.97
CA LYS A 237 -26.69 1.02 37.39
C LYS A 237 -26.88 0.99 38.90
N ARG A 238 -26.01 1.67 39.65
CA ARG A 238 -26.20 1.90 41.08
C ARG A 238 -25.77 3.29 41.51
N VAL A 239 -26.27 4.33 40.85
CA VAL A 239 -26.23 5.70 41.39
C VAL A 239 -27.50 6.46 41.01
N GLU A 240 -28.58 6.25 41.76
CA GLU A 240 -29.68 7.21 41.85
C GLU A 240 -30.23 7.24 43.28
N ARG A 241 -29.38 7.62 44.24
CA ARG A 241 -29.81 8.01 45.60
C ARG A 241 -28.78 8.91 46.29
N ARG A 242 -28.28 9.95 45.62
CA ARG A 242 -27.55 11.05 46.28
C ARG A 242 -27.44 12.35 45.47
N ARG A 243 -28.41 12.63 44.60
CA ARG A 243 -28.43 13.85 43.76
C ARG A 243 -29.64 14.77 44.03
N GLN A 244 -30.12 14.83 45.27
CA GLN A 244 -31.00 15.91 45.75
C GLN A 244 -30.23 17.03 46.50
N GLY A 245 -28.90 16.98 46.56
CA GLY A 245 -28.11 17.97 47.33
C GLY A 245 -27.13 18.86 46.55
N LEU A 246 -26.86 18.61 45.27
CA LEU A 246 -25.90 19.42 44.50
C LEU A 246 -26.38 19.63 43.07
N ALA A 247 -27.44 20.43 42.95
CA ALA A 247 -27.90 21.00 41.68
C ALA A 247 -27.23 22.36 41.38
N ALA A 248 -26.09 22.68 42.00
CA ALA A 248 -25.45 23.99 41.86
C ALA A 248 -23.92 23.90 41.86
N ALA A 249 -23.33 23.38 40.77
CA ALA A 249 -21.96 23.73 40.37
C ALA A 249 -21.69 23.22 38.94
N GLN A 250 -21.97 24.10 37.99
CA GLN A 250 -21.25 24.32 36.72
C GLN A 250 -20.65 23.12 35.97
N ALA A 251 -21.22 22.87 34.80
CA ALA A 251 -20.70 22.01 33.74
C ALA A 251 -19.76 22.78 32.80
N ARG A 252 -18.55 22.23 32.54
CA ARG A 252 -17.82 22.09 31.24
C ARG A 252 -16.33 21.69 31.45
N PRO A 253 -15.57 21.21 30.44
CA PRO A 253 -15.38 19.78 30.13
C PRO A 253 -13.88 19.36 30.13
N ALA A 254 -13.55 18.06 30.09
CA ALA A 254 -12.32 17.52 29.47
C ALA A 254 -12.25 16.00 29.63
N GLY A 255 -11.91 15.32 28.54
CA GLY A 255 -11.53 13.90 28.55
C GLY A 255 -10.29 13.69 29.40
N VAL A 256 -10.35 12.73 30.32
CA VAL A 256 -9.22 12.37 31.17
C VAL A 256 -8.42 11.27 30.49
N GLN A 257 -7.33 11.66 29.83
CA GLN A 257 -6.17 10.78 29.62
C GLN A 257 -5.45 10.66 30.96
N LEU A 258 -5.39 9.45 31.53
CA LEU A 258 -4.56 9.17 32.69
C LEU A 258 -3.12 8.89 32.21
N PRO A 259 -2.10 9.65 32.66
CA PRO A 259 -0.71 9.29 32.42
C PRO A 259 -0.34 8.09 33.29
N LEU A 260 0.38 7.13 32.72
CA LEU A 260 1.02 6.05 33.45
C LEU A 260 2.14 6.63 34.32
N CYS A 261 1.85 6.85 35.60
CA CYS A 261 2.87 7.10 36.59
C CYS A 261 3.42 5.74 37.06
N GLY A 262 4.68 5.47 36.69
CA GLY A 262 5.68 4.71 37.44
C GLY A 262 5.37 3.30 37.94
N ASP A 263 6.12 2.32 37.45
CA ASP A 263 6.42 1.04 38.10
C ASP A 263 5.25 0.09 38.42
N ALA A 264 4.68 -0.51 37.37
CA ALA A 264 3.97 -1.78 37.50
C ALA A 264 4.84 -2.93 36.94
N ARG A 265 5.72 -3.48 37.79
CA ARG A 265 6.39 -4.76 37.49
C ARG A 265 5.32 -5.85 37.33
N LEU A 266 5.16 -6.34 36.10
CA LEU A 266 4.42 -7.57 35.81
C LEU A 266 5.09 -8.74 36.53
N ARG A 267 4.55 -9.13 37.68
CA ARG A 267 4.97 -10.33 38.41
C ARG A 267 4.33 -11.53 37.73
N GLN A 268 5.03 -12.11 36.75
CA GLN A 268 4.75 -13.48 36.31
C GLN A 268 4.92 -14.41 37.51
N GLN A 269 3.86 -15.10 37.91
CA GLN A 269 3.95 -16.18 38.88
C GLN A 269 4.73 -17.33 38.24
N GLY A 270 5.97 -17.51 38.69
CA GLY A 270 6.82 -18.62 38.31
C GLY A 270 6.34 -19.92 38.95
N GLY A 271 6.08 -20.92 38.12
CA GLY A 271 6.10 -22.32 38.48
C GLY A 271 7.27 -22.99 37.78
N GLY A 272 8.06 -23.79 38.51
CA GLY A 272 8.96 -24.77 37.91
C GLY A 272 10.42 -24.74 38.38
N ALA A 273 10.70 -25.57 39.39
CA ALA A 273 11.84 -26.48 39.53
C ALA A 273 13.28 -26.03 39.14
N SER A 274 14.13 -26.02 40.17
CA SER A 274 15.55 -26.41 40.24
C SER A 274 16.25 -26.93 38.96
N GLY A 275 17.40 -26.33 38.63
CA GLY A 275 18.39 -26.90 37.70
C GLY A 275 19.69 -26.09 37.70
N GLN A 276 20.79 -26.76 38.06
CA GLN A 276 22.10 -26.20 38.37
C GLN A 276 22.86 -25.57 37.19
N SER A 277 23.69 -24.60 37.56
CA SER A 277 24.87 -24.03 36.90
C SER A 277 25.70 -24.96 36.01
N LEU A 278 26.24 -24.45 34.90
CA LEU A 278 27.69 -24.28 34.66
C LEU A 278 27.97 -23.76 33.23
N HIS A 279 28.63 -22.60 33.16
CA HIS A 279 29.41 -22.08 32.03
C HIS A 279 30.85 -22.61 32.15
N PRO A 280 31.66 -22.65 31.08
CA PRO A 280 32.21 -21.46 30.41
C PRO A 280 31.70 -21.24 28.98
#